data_AF-A0A5P2DKY4-F1
#
_entry.id   AF-A0A5P2DKY4-F1
#
_cell.length_a   1.000
_cell.length_b   1.000
_cell.length_c   1.000
_cell.angle_alpha   90.00
_cell.angle_beta   90.00
_cell.angle_gamma   90.00
#
_symmetry.space_group_name_H-M   'P 1'
#
loop_
_entity.id
_entity.type
_entity.pdbx_description
1 polymer ?
#
loop_
_entity_poly.entity_id
_entity_poly.type
_entity_poly.pdbx_seq_one_letter_code
_entity_poly.pdbx_strand_id
1 'polypeptide(L)'
;MAVGALAVLGSSPAMAIDLSSSKDGQVHAYSYGTNTRVAVKDTKQDGHPVYVNYKRETSGEQYALWNKSGSGTTMTSGAGGAIYVIQACVSIDGWPDKCDVKREG
;
A
#
# COMPACT_ATOMS: atom_id res chain seq x y z
N MET A 1 46.88 -24.25 8.74
CA MET A 1 46.19 -23.23 9.59
C MET A 1 46.61 -21.88 9.02
N ALA A 2 45.77 -20.96 8.55
CA ALA A 2 44.37 -20.68 8.82
C ALA A 2 43.67 -20.18 7.54
N VAL A 3 42.39 -20.51 7.40
CA VAL A 3 41.49 -20.01 6.35
C VAL A 3 41.04 -18.62 6.79
N GLY A 4 41.47 -17.57 6.09
CA GLY A 4 41.01 -16.20 6.31
C GLY A 4 39.60 -16.03 5.77
N ALA A 5 38.60 -16.10 6.65
CA ALA A 5 37.21 -15.87 6.28
C ALA A 5 36.97 -14.37 6.02
N LEU A 6 36.72 -14.00 4.76
CA LEU A 6 36.13 -12.71 4.41
C LEU A 6 34.66 -12.69 4.88
N ALA A 7 34.41 -12.12 6.05
CA ALA A 7 33.07 -11.73 6.46
C ALA A 7 32.68 -10.45 5.70
N VAL A 8 32.16 -10.61 4.48
CA VAL A 8 31.33 -9.55 3.88
C VAL A 8 30.07 -9.52 4.74
N LEU A 9 30.01 -8.55 5.65
CA LEU A 9 28.78 -8.15 6.31
C LEU A 9 27.85 -7.60 5.22
N GLY A 10 27.17 -8.51 4.52
CA GLY A 10 26.06 -8.21 3.65
C GLY A 10 24.89 -7.78 4.52
N SER A 11 24.94 -6.55 5.03
CA SER A 11 23.74 -5.83 5.42
C SER A 11 22.94 -5.63 4.13
N SER A 12 22.07 -6.58 3.81
CA SER A 12 21.07 -6.41 2.76
C SER A 12 20.41 -5.06 3.03
N PRO A 13 20.38 -4.12 2.07
CA PRO A 13 19.53 -2.97 2.24
C PRO A 13 18.14 -3.54 2.46
N ALA A 14 17.49 -3.18 3.56
CA ALA A 14 16.05 -3.32 3.67
C ALA A 14 15.50 -2.39 2.59
N MET A 15 15.38 -2.92 1.37
CA MET A 15 14.74 -2.26 0.26
C MET A 15 13.30 -2.13 0.75
N ALA A 16 12.95 -0.95 1.25
CA ALA A 16 11.57 -0.61 1.51
C ALA A 16 10.94 -0.60 0.11
N ILE A 17 10.40 -1.73 -0.33
CA ILE A 17 9.74 -1.86 -1.63
C ILE A 17 8.48 -1.03 -1.56
N ASP A 18 8.50 0.17 -2.13
CA ASP A 18 7.31 1.00 -2.26
C ASP A 18 6.26 0.20 -3.06
N LEU A 19 5.26 -0.31 -2.35
CA LEU A 19 4.14 -1.02 -2.91
C LEU A 19 3.20 -0.02 -3.55
N SER A 20 2.78 -0.28 -4.79
CA SER A 20 1.69 0.45 -5.43
C SER A 20 0.67 -0.51 -6.04
N SER A 21 -0.60 -0.18 -5.90
CA SER A 21 -1.75 -0.94 -6.38
C SER A 21 -2.76 0.05 -6.94
N SER A 22 -3.25 -0.25 -8.13
CA SER A 22 -4.19 0.63 -8.81
C SER A 22 -5.17 -0.18 -9.60
N LYS A 23 -6.44 0.19 -9.53
CA LYS A 23 -7.50 -0.49 -10.25
C LYS A 23 -8.06 0.42 -11.32
N ASP A 24 -8.01 -0.02 -12.58
CA ASP A 24 -8.78 0.54 -13.70
C ASP A 24 -8.62 2.06 -13.90
N GLY A 25 -7.51 2.65 -13.39
CA GLY A 25 -7.33 4.11 -13.35
C GLY A 25 -8.32 4.87 -12.47
N GLN A 26 -9.14 4.17 -11.68
CA GLN A 26 -10.13 4.72 -10.74
C GLN A 26 -9.53 5.04 -9.38
N VAL A 27 -8.74 4.10 -8.86
CA VAL A 27 -8.06 4.23 -7.57
C VAL A 27 -6.57 3.97 -7.76
N HIS A 28 -5.77 4.77 -7.08
CA HIS A 28 -4.34 4.57 -6.98
C HIS A 28 -3.91 4.60 -5.52
N ALA A 29 -3.49 3.46 -4.99
CA ALA A 29 -2.94 3.33 -3.66
C ALA A 29 -1.46 3.02 -3.72
N TYR A 30 -0.69 3.66 -2.83
CA TYR A 30 0.75 3.48 -2.78
C TYR A 30 1.26 3.65 -1.36
N SER A 31 2.27 2.88 -0.99
CA SER A 31 3.04 3.10 0.23
C SER A 31 4.19 4.07 -0.03
N TYR A 32 4.60 4.75 1.03
CA TYR A 32 5.67 5.77 0.98
C TYR A 32 6.30 5.98 2.36
N GLY A 33 7.38 6.77 2.39
CA GLY A 33 8.05 7.16 3.64
C GLY A 33 8.69 5.97 4.36
N THR A 34 9.44 5.15 3.61
CA THR A 34 10.03 3.88 4.07
C THR A 34 9.00 2.77 4.25
N ASN A 35 7.96 2.76 3.41
CA ASN A 35 6.84 1.83 3.52
C ASN A 35 6.13 1.85 4.88
N THR A 36 6.24 2.93 5.66
CA THR A 36 5.54 3.03 6.95
C THR A 36 4.16 3.67 6.82
N ARG A 37 3.86 4.21 5.64
CA ARG A 37 2.66 4.96 5.32
C ARG A 37 2.06 4.45 4.03
N VAL A 38 0.77 4.66 3.90
CA VAL A 38 -0.02 4.36 2.70
C VAL A 38 -0.90 5.55 2.37
N ALA A 39 -1.00 5.84 1.09
CA ALA A 39 -1.92 6.80 0.51
C ALA A 39 -2.90 6.09 -0.41
N VAL A 40 -4.11 6.61 -0.52
CA VAL A 40 -5.09 6.22 -1.53
C VAL A 40 -5.66 7.48 -2.17
N LYS A 41 -5.52 7.53 -3.48
CA LYS A 41 -6.00 8.61 -4.32
C LYS A 41 -7.17 8.11 -5.14
N ASP A 42 -8.24 8.88 -5.11
CA ASP A 42 -9.31 8.75 -6.09
C ASP A 42 -8.88 9.51 -7.34
N THR A 43 -8.63 8.78 -8.44
CA THR A 43 -8.11 9.36 -9.67
C THR A 43 -9.20 9.64 -10.69
N LYS A 44 -10.43 9.19 -10.47
CA LYS A 44 -11.49 9.27 -11.48
C LYS A 44 -12.77 9.82 -10.88
N GLN A 45 -13.47 10.66 -11.64
CA GLN A 45 -14.64 11.39 -11.14
C GLN A 45 -15.91 10.58 -11.35
N ASP A 46 -15.97 9.41 -10.72
CA ASP A 46 -17.13 8.51 -10.80
C ASP A 46 -18.12 8.74 -9.64
N GLY A 47 -17.71 9.49 -8.61
CA GLY A 47 -18.49 9.66 -7.38
C GLY A 47 -18.50 8.41 -6.47
N HIS A 48 -17.61 7.46 -6.77
CA HIS A 48 -17.49 6.20 -6.04
C HIS A 48 -16.43 6.30 -4.94
N PRO A 49 -16.75 5.98 -3.68
CA PRO A 49 -15.75 5.98 -2.62
C PRO A 49 -14.70 4.90 -2.89
N VAL A 50 -13.43 5.29 -2.79
CA VAL A 50 -12.30 4.38 -2.96
C VAL A 50 -11.66 4.09 -1.60
N TYR A 51 -11.03 2.93 -1.47
CA TYR A 51 -10.32 2.57 -0.25
C TYR A 51 -9.12 1.70 -0.57
N VAL A 52 -8.17 1.64 0.37
CA VAL A 52 -7.03 0.72 0.30
C VAL A 52 -7.01 -0.15 1.54
N ASN A 53 -6.91 -1.46 1.34
CA ASN A 53 -6.58 -2.40 2.39
C ASN A 53 -5.07 -2.55 2.44
N TYR A 54 -4.47 -2.45 3.61
CA TYR A 54 -3.04 -2.65 3.80
C TYR A 54 -2.75 -3.40 5.09
N LYS A 55 -1.60 -4.07 5.16
CA LYS A 55 -1.12 -4.74 6.37
C LYS A 55 0.24 -4.21 6.78
N ARG A 56 0.43 -4.10 8.09
CA ARG A 56 1.68 -3.64 8.71
C ARG A 56 2.33 -4.78 9.47
N GLU A 57 3.63 -4.95 9.35
CA GLU A 57 4.36 -5.99 10.09
C GLU A 57 4.21 -5.83 11.61
N THR A 58 4.14 -4.60 12.09
CA THR A 58 4.07 -4.31 13.55
C THR A 58 2.78 -4.79 14.22
N SER A 59 1.68 -4.92 13.47
CA SER A 59 0.39 -5.38 14.01
C SER A 59 -0.06 -6.70 13.40
N GLY A 60 0.31 -6.99 12.14
CA GLY A 60 -0.19 -8.14 11.38
C GLY A 60 -1.67 -8.01 10.96
N GLU A 61 -2.39 -7.00 11.45
CA GLU A 61 -3.79 -6.77 11.12
C GLU A 61 -3.95 -6.06 9.78
N GLN A 62 -5.13 -6.27 9.17
CA GLN A 62 -5.54 -5.56 7.97
C GLN A 62 -6.20 -4.24 8.35
N TYR A 63 -5.61 -3.15 7.89
CA TYR A 63 -6.15 -1.81 8.00
C TYR A 63 -6.81 -1.40 6.69
N ALA A 64 -7.90 -0.63 6.78
CA ALA A 64 -8.57 -0.04 5.62
C ALA A 64 -8.54 1.48 5.72
N LEU A 65 -7.99 2.15 4.71
CA LEU A 65 -8.02 3.60 4.58
C LEU A 65 -9.02 3.97 3.48
N TRP A 66 -10.06 4.69 3.86
CA TRP A 66 -11.13 5.11 2.97
C TRP A 66 -10.91 6.55 2.52
N ASN A 67 -11.06 6.78 1.22
CA ASN A 67 -11.21 8.09 0.65
C ASN A 67 -12.63 8.32 0.18
N LYS A 68 -13.37 9.07 0.99
CA LYS A 68 -14.74 9.52 0.73
C LYS A 68 -14.81 11.01 0.39
N SER A 69 -13.66 11.68 0.27
CA SER A 69 -13.59 13.11 -0.03
C SER A 69 -13.90 13.42 -1.51
N GLY A 70 -14.00 12.40 -2.35
CA GLY A 70 -14.34 12.50 -3.76
C GLY A 70 -13.13 12.53 -4.69
N SER A 71 -13.38 12.75 -5.97
CA SER A 71 -12.36 12.62 -7.01
C SER A 71 -11.24 13.64 -6.91
N GLY A 72 -10.02 13.21 -7.24
CA GLY A 72 -8.82 14.03 -7.19
C GLY A 72 -8.25 14.21 -5.78
N THR A 73 -8.99 13.79 -4.74
CA THR A 73 -8.50 13.84 -3.37
C THR A 73 -7.60 12.65 -3.05
N THR A 74 -6.69 12.83 -2.11
CA THR A 74 -5.82 11.76 -1.62
C THR A 74 -5.95 11.70 -0.11
N MET A 75 -6.27 10.52 0.40
CA MET A 75 -6.22 10.23 1.82
C MET A 75 -4.93 9.50 2.15
N THR A 76 -4.31 9.87 3.26
CA THR A 76 -3.07 9.27 3.72
C THR A 76 -3.23 8.72 5.13
N SER A 77 -2.65 7.56 5.38
CA SER A 77 -2.55 7.00 6.73
C SER A 77 -1.38 7.62 7.50
N GLY A 78 -1.46 7.55 8.84
CA GLY A 78 -0.34 7.92 9.70
C GLY A 78 0.86 6.98 9.53
N ALA A 79 2.05 7.43 9.96
CA ALA A 79 3.22 6.55 10.03
C ALA A 79 2.98 5.41 11.03
N GLY A 80 3.49 4.22 10.71
CA GLY A 80 3.51 3.09 11.63
C GLY A 80 4.49 2.03 11.17
N GLY A 81 4.10 0.77 11.31
CA GLY A 81 4.88 -0.38 10.85
C GLY A 81 5.13 -0.42 9.36
N ALA A 82 6.16 -1.17 8.97
CA ALA A 82 6.45 -1.49 7.58
C ALA A 82 5.23 -2.17 6.94
N ILE A 83 4.81 -1.64 5.81
CA ILE A 83 3.71 -2.11 5.00
C ILE A 83 4.26 -3.19 4.09
N TYR A 84 3.65 -4.38 4.17
CA TYR A 84 4.05 -5.54 3.38
C TYR A 84 2.92 -6.03 2.48
N VAL A 85 1.69 -5.54 2.66
CA VAL A 85 0.56 -5.81 1.76
C VAL A 85 -0.18 -4.51 1.48
N ILE A 86 -0.55 -4.28 0.22
CA ILE A 86 -1.55 -3.27 -0.16
C ILE A 86 -2.54 -3.85 -1.18
N GLN A 87 -3.74 -3.30 -1.19
CA GLN A 87 -4.79 -3.63 -2.16
C GLN A 87 -5.71 -2.44 -2.33
N ALA A 88 -5.71 -1.84 -3.51
CA ALA A 88 -6.63 -0.77 -3.85
C ALA A 88 -8.00 -1.32 -4.23
N CYS A 89 -9.08 -0.71 -3.74
CA CYS A 89 -10.45 -1.10 -4.00
C CYS A 89 -11.32 0.13 -4.29
N VAL A 90 -12.27 -0.04 -5.19
CA VAL A 90 -13.30 0.95 -5.52
C VAL A 90 -14.64 0.38 -5.09
N SER A 91 -15.37 1.13 -4.27
CA SER A 91 -16.73 0.75 -3.90
C SER A 91 -17.74 1.40 -4.83
N ILE A 92 -18.41 0.57 -5.62
CA ILE A 92 -19.33 1.00 -6.67
C ILE A 92 -20.74 0.69 -6.19
N ASP A 93 -21.54 1.72 -5.95
CA ASP A 93 -22.92 1.54 -5.51
C ASP A 93 -23.73 0.80 -6.59
N GLY A 94 -24.38 -0.30 -6.21
CA GLY A 94 -25.14 -1.16 -7.12
C GLY A 94 -24.32 -2.16 -7.94
N TRP A 95 -22.99 -2.26 -7.75
CA TRP A 95 -22.13 -3.27 -8.38
C TRP A 95 -21.19 -3.91 -7.35
N PRO A 96 -20.62 -5.11 -7.62
CA PRO A 96 -19.57 -5.67 -6.77
C PRO A 96 -18.34 -4.75 -6.70
N ASP A 97 -17.79 -4.57 -5.49
CA ASP A 97 -16.60 -3.75 -5.26
C ASP A 97 -15.45 -4.18 -6.18
N LYS A 98 -14.87 -3.23 -6.92
CA LYS A 98 -13.74 -3.49 -7.81
C LYS A 98 -12.44 -3.35 -7.05
N CYS A 99 -11.94 -4.47 -6.56
CA CYS A 99 -10.60 -4.56 -5.96
C CYS A 99 -9.53 -4.94 -6.98
N ASP A 100 -8.33 -4.40 -6.78
CA ASP A 100 -7.10 -4.87 -7.40
C ASP A 100 -6.60 -6.15 -6.74
N VAL A 101 -5.61 -6.78 -7.36
CA VAL A 101 -4.88 -7.89 -6.75
C VAL A 101 -4.11 -7.41 -5.52
N LYS A 102 -4.01 -8.26 -4.50
CA LYS A 102 -3.16 -7.96 -3.35
C LYS A 102 -1.71 -7.92 -3.81
N ARG A 103 -1.02 -6.82 -3.52
CA ARG A 103 0.41 -6.64 -3.79
C ARG A 103 1.13 -6.85 -2.48
N GLU A 104 2.03 -7.82 -2.46
CA GLU A 104 2.84 -8.19 -1.30
C GLU A 104 4.31 -7.98 -1.68
N GLY A 105 5.11 -7.46 -0.74
CA GLY A 105 6.51 -7.06 -0.94
C GLY A 105 7.41 -7.58 0.17
#